data_AF-A0A3D1ZJY8-F1
#
_entry.id   AF-A0A3D1ZJY8-F1
#
_cell.length_a   1.000
_cell.length_b   1.000
_cell.length_c   1.000
_cell.angle_alpha   90.00
_cell.angle_beta   90.00
_cell.angle_gamma   90.00
#
_symmetry.space_group_name_H-M   'P 1'
#
loop_
_entity.id
_entity.type
_entity.pdbx_description
1 polymer ?
#
loop_
_entity_poly.entity_id
_entity_poly.type
_entity_poly.pdbx_seq_one_letter_code
_entity_poly.pdbx_strand_id
1 'polypeptide(L)' 'EHTVNLVPFLLKSVATNPTYMQADGIHPKANAQGLILDNIWPFLTPLLQQASSEAKPPE' A
#
# COMPACT_ATOMS: atom_id res chain seq x y z
N GLU A 1 7.18 21.80 -0.40
CA GLU A 1 6.21 20.71 -0.66
C GLU A 1 6.69 19.92 -1.88
N HIS A 2 6.48 18.61 -1.90
CA HIS A 2 6.86 17.75 -3.03
C HIS A 2 5.61 17.16 -3.69
N THR A 3 5.59 17.11 -5.01
CA THR A 3 4.50 16.45 -5.76
C THR A 3 4.78 14.96 -5.84
N VAL A 4 4.24 14.20 -4.89
CA VAL A 4 4.38 12.74 -4.81
C VAL A 4 3.02 12.09 -4.63
N ASN A 5 2.84 10.90 -5.21
CA ASN A 5 1.62 10.10 -5.01
C ASN A 5 1.56 9.58 -3.57
N LEU A 6 0.35 9.53 -2.99
CA LEU A 6 0.14 9.17 -1.59
C LEU A 6 -0.90 8.06 -1.45
N VAL A 7 -0.67 7.15 -0.50
CA VAL A 7 -1.70 6.28 0.06
C VAL A 7 -2.24 6.98 1.32
N PRO A 8 -3.56 7.29 1.42
CA PRO A 8 -4.09 8.09 2.52
C PRO A 8 -3.82 7.53 3.91
N PHE A 9 -3.90 6.20 4.06
CA PHE A 9 -3.50 5.51 5.28
C PHE A 9 -3.21 4.03 5.01
N LEU A 10 -1.96 3.62 5.20
CA LEU A 10 -1.48 2.26 4.91
C LEU A 10 -2.19 1.17 5.73
N LEU A 11 -2.44 1.45 7.02
CA LEU A 11 -2.97 0.48 7.98
C LEU A 11 -4.48 0.61 8.21
N LYS A 12 -5.21 1.12 7.22
CA LYS A 12 -6.68 1.19 7.25
C LYS A 12 -7.26 -0.19 7.56
N SER A 13 -8.17 -0.25 8.54
CA SER A 13 -8.80 -1.49 9.06
C SER A 13 -7.86 -2.48 9.78
N VAL A 14 -6.56 -2.16 9.93
CA VAL A 14 -5.55 -3.01 10.58
C VAL A 14 -5.11 -2.44 11.93
N ALA A 15 -4.73 -1.16 11.98
CA ALA A 15 -4.01 -0.55 13.12
C ALA A 15 -4.71 -0.69 14.48
N THR A 16 -6.04 -0.73 14.51
CA THR A 16 -6.84 -0.78 15.74
C THR A 16 -7.46 -2.14 16.02
N ASN A 17 -7.17 -3.16 15.20
CA ASN A 17 -7.72 -4.51 15.36
C ASN A 17 -6.69 -5.42 16.05
N PRO A 18 -6.90 -5.84 17.31
CA PRO A 18 -5.95 -6.69 18.04
C PRO A 18 -5.68 -8.05 17.40
N THR A 19 -6.61 -8.55 16.58
CA THR A 19 -6.43 -9.79 15.81
C THR A 19 -5.26 -9.67 14.83
N TYR A 20 -5.03 -8.45 14.33
CA TYR A 20 -4.04 -8.13 13.30
C TYR A 20 -2.77 -7.47 13.84
N MET A 21 -2.67 -7.16 15.13
CA MET A 21 -1.51 -6.47 15.73
C MET A 21 -0.69 -7.39 16.64
N GLN A 22 0.64 -7.31 16.54
CA GLN A 22 1.59 -8.03 17.40
C GLN A 22 1.46 -7.61 18.87
N ALA A 23 2.10 -8.34 19.77
CA ALA A 23 1.99 -8.11 21.22
C ALA A 23 2.45 -6.72 21.67
N ASP A 24 3.30 -6.06 20.87
CA ASP A 24 3.74 -4.67 21.11
C ASP A 24 2.67 -3.61 20.80
N GLY A 25 1.58 -3.99 20.14
CA GLY A 25 0.48 -3.09 19.78
C GLY A 25 0.78 -2.10 18.65
N ILE A 26 1.95 -2.16 18.00
CA ILE A 26 2.33 -1.20 16.94
C ILE A 26 2.66 -1.87 15.60
N HIS A 27 2.98 -3.17 15.58
CA HIS A 27 3.28 -3.88 14.33
C HIS A 27 2.13 -4.80 13.88
N PRO A 28 1.80 -4.84 12.59
CA PRO A 28 0.88 -5.85 12.06
C PRO A 28 1.46 -7.28 12.09
N LYS A 29 0.58 -8.28 12.22
CA LYS A 29 0.88 -9.71 12.08
C LYS A 29 0.93 -10.13 10.60
N ALA A 30 1.41 -11.35 10.35
CA ALA A 30 1.46 -11.94 9.01
C ALA A 30 0.06 -12.09 8.37
N ASN A 31 -0.97 -12.41 9.16
CA ASN A 31 -2.35 -12.55 8.65
C ASN A 31 -2.99 -11.22 8.21
N ALA A 32 -2.37 -10.07 8.53
CA ALA A 32 -2.86 -8.74 8.15
C ALA A 32 -2.28 -8.25 6.81
N GLN A 33 -1.24 -8.91 6.28
CA GLN A 33 -0.48 -8.39 5.14
C GLN A 33 -1.31 -8.29 3.85
N GLY A 34 -2.23 -9.23 3.63
CA GLY A 34 -3.18 -9.16 2.50
C GLY A 34 -4.06 -7.91 2.55
N LEU A 35 -4.56 -7.55 3.74
CA LEU A 35 -5.36 -6.34 3.93
C LEU A 35 -4.54 -5.06 3.71
N ILE A 36 -3.26 -5.08 4.09
CA ILE A 36 -2.35 -3.96 3.81
C ILE A 36 -2.14 -3.83 2.29
N LEU A 37 -1.97 -4.93 1.57
CA LEU A 37 -1.88 -4.90 0.11
C LEU A 37 -3.15 -4.31 -0.52
N ASP A 38 -4.33 -4.71 -0.06
CA ASP A 38 -5.61 -4.19 -0.54
C ASP A 38 -5.73 -2.66 -0.36
N ASN A 39 -5.11 -2.11 0.68
CA ASN A 39 -5.07 -0.66 0.91
C ASN A 39 -4.14 0.08 -0.07
N ILE A 40 -3.09 -0.58 -0.56
CA ILE A 40 -2.07 0.01 -1.44
C ILE A 40 -2.46 -0.14 -2.91
N TRP A 41 -3.01 -1.31 -3.27
CA TRP A 41 -3.16 -1.75 -4.66
C TRP A 41 -3.93 -0.76 -5.57
N PRO A 42 -5.03 -0.13 -5.13
CA PRO A 42 -5.75 0.86 -5.95
C PRO A 42 -4.91 2.09 -6.33
N PHE A 43 -3.91 2.43 -5.51
CA PHE A 43 -3.02 3.56 -5.74
C PHE A 43 -1.75 3.16 -6.50
N LEU A 44 -1.22 1.96 -6.24
CA LEU A 44 0.00 1.47 -6.87
C LEU A 44 -0.23 0.99 -8.31
N THR A 45 -1.35 0.33 -8.58
CA THR A 45 -1.62 -0.28 -9.91
C THR A 45 -1.55 0.73 -11.06
N PRO A 46 -2.19 1.91 -10.98
CA PRO A 46 -2.10 2.90 -12.05
C PRO A 46 -0.67 3.40 -12.29
N LEU A 47 0.12 3.55 -11.22
CA LEU A 47 1.52 4.00 -11.31
C LEU A 47 2.39 2.97 -12.03
N LEU A 48 2.17 1.68 -11.76
CA LEU A 48 2.85 0.60 -12.46
C LEU A 48 2.48 0.57 -13.95
N GLN A 49 1.22 0.83 -14.30
CA GLN A 49 0.76 0.91 -15.68
C GLN A 49 1.36 2.12 -16.42
N GLN A 50 1.42 3.28 -15.77
CA GLN A 50 2.06 4.47 -16.31
C GLN A 50 3.55 4.25 -16.53
N ALA A 51 4.27 3.74 -15.53
CA ALA A 51 5.70 3.42 -15.65
C ALA A 51 5.98 2.42 -16.79
N SER A 52 5.10 1.43 -16.97
CA SER A 52 5.20 0.46 -18.08
C SER A 52 4.98 1.10 -19.45
N SER A 53 4.14 2.14 -19.53
CA SER A 53 3.82 2.85 -20.76
C SER A 53 4.93 3.84 -21.14
N GLU A 54 5.55 4.48 -20.16
CA GLU A 54 6.72 5.37 -20.34
C GLU A 54 8.01 4.61 -20.69
N ALA A 55 8.12 3.35 -20.28
CA ALA A 55 9.28 2.50 -20.59
C ALA A 55 9.31 1.99 -22.04
N LYS A 56 8.29 2.29 -22.87
CA LYS A 56 8.29 1.91 -24.28
C LYS A 56 9.26 2.83 -25.06
N PRO A 57 10.26 2.30 -25.78
CA PRO A 57 11.19 3.14 -26.55
C PRO A 57 10.44 3.92 -27.64
N PRO A 58 10.91 5.11 -28.03
CA PRO A 58 10.45 5.76 -29.25
C PRO A 58 10.78 4.84 -30.44
N GLU A 59 9.78 4.61 -31.30
CA GLU A 59 9.93 3.89 -32.57
C GLU A 59 10.80 4.68 -33.56
#